data_AF-A0A024GYA4-F1
#
_entry.id   AF-A0A024GYA4-F1
#
_cell.length_a   1.000
_cell.length_b   1.000
_cell.length_c   1.000
_cell.angle_alpha   90.00
_cell.angle_beta   90.00
_cell.angle_gamma   90.00
#
_symmetry.space_group_name_H-M   'P 1'
#
loop_
_entity.id
_entity.type
_entity.pdbx_description
1 polymer ?
#
loop_
_entity_poly.entity_id
_entity_poly.type
_entity_poly.pdbx_seq_one_letter_code
_entity_poly.pdbx_strand_id
1 'polypeptide(L)' 'MAMSVAMVVVLILLGVASLAAVVGTVVLVIRDGRGQIPLEPSVKPWTAGNLPSRPYSTLRRI' A
#
# COMPACT_ATOMS: atom_id res chain seq x y z
N MET A 1 21.72 10.84 33.86
CA MET A 1 20.72 9.75 33.88
C MET A 1 21.34 8.54 33.20
N ALA A 2 21.49 7.42 33.90
CA ALA A 2 21.93 6.17 33.29
C ALA A 2 20.71 5.48 32.66
N MET A 3 20.75 5.20 31.35
CA MET A 3 19.70 4.47 30.65
C MET A 3 19.86 2.97 30.95
N SER A 4 18.79 2.28 31.34
CA SER A 4 18.88 0.85 31.66
C SER A 4 19.16 0.02 30.41
N VAL A 5 19.87 -1.10 30.55
CA VAL A 5 20.16 -2.03 29.44
C VAL A 5 18.87 -2.47 28.73
N ALA A 6 17.81 -2.73 29.50
CA ALA A 6 16.50 -3.07 28.94
C ALA A 6 15.94 -1.97 28.02
N MET A 7 16.06 -0.70 28.42
CA MET A 7 15.63 0.43 27.58
C MET A 7 16.43 0.49 26.27
N VAL A 8 17.75 0.29 26.34
CA VAL A 8 18.61 0.25 25.15
C VAL A 8 18.18 -0.86 24.19
N VAL A 9 17.90 -2.07 24.70
CA VAL A 9 17.43 -3.19 23.88
C VAL A 9 16.10 -2.86 23.21
N VAL A 10 15.14 -2.29 23.94
CA VAL A 10 13.85 -1.89 23.39
C VAL A 10 14.01 -0.88 22.26
N LEU A 11 14.85 0.14 22.43
CA LEU A 11 15.09 1.15 21.40
C LEU A 11 15.73 0.56 20.14
N ILE A 12 16.66 -0.39 20.29
CA ILE A 12 17.26 -1.09 19.15
C ILE A 12 16.20 -1.88 18.38
N LEU A 13 15.38 -2.66 19.09
CA LEU A 13 14.30 -3.44 18.47
C LEU A 13 13.30 -2.55 17.74
N LEU A 14 12.91 -1.43 18.36
CA LEU A 14 12.00 -0.46 17.76
C LEU A 14 12.61 0.19 16.51
N GLY A 15 13.91 0.50 16.54
CA GLY A 15 14.64 1.04 15.40
C GLY A 15 14.69 0.07 14.23
N VAL A 16 14.98 -1.21 14.49
CA VAL A 16 15.00 -2.27 13.46
C VAL A 16 13.61 -2.49 12.87
N ALA A 17 12.57 -2.56 13.71
CA ALA A 17 11.19 -2.72 13.27
C ALA A 17 10.74 -1.54 12.39
N SER A 18 11.06 -0.31 12.81
CA SER A 18 10.74 0.91 12.06
C SER A 18 11.45 0.93 10.70
N LEU A 19 12.73 0.57 10.66
CA LEU A 19 13.49 0.49 9.41
C LEU A 19 12.89 -0.54 8.45
N ALA A 20 12.54 -1.73 8.95
CA ALA A 20 11.90 -2.78 8.16
C ALA A 20 10.56 -2.30 7.57
N ALA A 21 9.74 -1.61 8.36
CA ALA A 21 8.45 -1.07 7.91
C ALA A 21 8.62 -0.02 6.79
N VAL A 22 9.59 0.89 6.94
CA VAL A 22 9.88 1.91 5.92
C VAL A 22 10.32 1.26 4.61
N VAL A 23 11.31 0.35 4.67
CA VAL A 23 11.81 -0.34 3.48
C VAL A 23 10.70 -1.15 2.81
N GLY A 24 9.92 -1.91 3.58
CA GLY A 24 8.79 -2.69 3.06
C GLY A 24 7.76 -1.83 2.34
N THR A 25 7.43 -0.68 2.92
CA THR A 25 6.49 0.28 2.31
C THR A 25 7.02 0.80 0.97
N VAL A 26 8.29 1.24 0.92
CA VAL A 26 8.91 1.75 -0.31
C VAL A 26 8.93 0.67 -1.39
N VAL A 27 9.31 -0.56 -1.04
CA VAL A 27 9.32 -1.69 -1.98
C VAL A 27 7.91 -1.97 -2.51
N LEU A 28 6.89 -1.98 -1.66
CA LEU A 28 5.50 -2.18 -2.09
C LEU A 28 5.06 -1.07 -3.06
N VAL A 29 5.33 0.20 -2.76
CA VAL A 29 4.98 1.33 -3.63
C VAL A 29 5.67 1.23 -5.00
N ILE A 30 6.95 0.82 -5.02
CA ILE A 30 7.69 0.62 -6.27
C ILE A 30 7.10 -0.56 -7.06
N ARG A 31 6.80 -1.68 -6.40
CA ARG A 31 6.23 -2.89 -7.03
C ARG A 31 4.82 -2.67 -7.55
N ASP A 32 4.03 -1.86 -6.87
CA ASP A 32 2.68 -1.45 -7.29
C ASP A 32 2.72 -0.44 -8.46
N GLY A 33 3.92 -0.07 -8.93
CA GLY A 33 4.09 0.81 -10.08
C GLY A 33 3.74 2.26 -9.79
N ARG A 34 3.67 2.70 -8.53
CA ARG A 34 3.29 4.08 -8.15
C ARG A 34 1.95 4.54 -8.73
N GLY A 35 0.99 3.62 -8.93
CA GLY A 35 -0.26 3.93 -9.62
C GLY A 35 -0.13 4.12 -11.14
N GLN A 36 0.99 3.68 -11.74
CA GLN A 36 1.08 3.50 -13.19
C GLN A 36 0.19 2.32 -13.56
N ILE A 37 -1.00 2.64 -14.07
CA ILE A 37 -1.86 1.68 -14.73
C ILE A 37 -1.09 1.24 -16.00
N PRO A 38 -0.88 -0.07 -16.22
CA PRO A 38 -0.29 -0.55 -17.45
C PRO A 38 -0.99 0.09 -18.64
N LEU A 39 -0.22 0.60 -19.60
CA LEU A 39 -0.74 1.13 -20.88
C LEU A 39 -1.38 0.05 -21.75
N GLU A 40 -1.67 -1.13 -21.20
CA GLU A 40 -2.44 -2.18 -21.85
C GLU A 40 -3.73 -1.53 -22.36
N PRO A 41 -3.86 -1.33 -23.68
CA PRO A 41 -5.09 -0.79 -24.23
C PRO A 41 -6.17 -1.75 -23.80
N SER A 42 -7.22 -1.25 -23.15
CA SER A 42 -8.35 -2.10 -22.84
C SER A 42 -8.78 -2.80 -24.14
N VAL A 43 -8.82 -4.14 -24.12
CA VAL A 43 -9.19 -4.99 -25.27
C VAL A 43 -10.53 -4.55 -25.88
N LYS A 44 -11.35 -3.81 -25.11
CA LYS A 44 -12.55 -3.10 -25.56
C LYS A 44 -12.61 -1.66 -25.05
N PRO A 45 -13.11 -0.69 -25.82
CA PRO A 45 -13.35 0.66 -25.32
C PRO A 45 -14.31 0.64 -24.13
N TRP A 46 -13.92 1.27 -23.02
CA TRP A 46 -14.81 1.41 -21.87
C TRP A 46 -15.89 2.46 -22.14
N THR A 47 -17.14 2.08 -21.94
CA THR A 47 -18.31 2.95 -21.95
C THR A 47 -19.06 2.76 -20.65
N ALA A 48 -19.90 3.72 -20.26
CA ALA A 48 -20.65 3.67 -19.00
C ALA A 48 -21.46 2.36 -18.80
N GLY A 49 -21.74 1.61 -19.86
CA GLY A 49 -22.44 0.32 -19.82
C GLY A 49 -21.57 -0.94 -19.81
N ASN A 50 -20.24 -0.86 -19.98
CA ASN A 50 -19.36 -2.03 -20.04
C ASN A 50 -18.17 -1.98 -19.07
N LEU A 51 -18.22 -1.06 -18.10
CA LEU A 51 -17.22 -0.96 -17.05
C LEU A 51 -17.13 -2.30 -16.29
N PRO A 52 -15.92 -2.81 -15.99
CA PRO A 52 -15.75 -4.04 -15.23
C PRO A 52 -16.15 -3.88 -13.75
N SER A 53 -16.24 -2.65 -13.27
CA SER A 53 -16.74 -2.32 -11.94
C SER A 53 -18.27 -2.38 -11.90
N ARG A 54 -18.84 -2.73 -10.74
CA ARG A 54 -20.28 -2.63 -10.53
C ARG A 54 -20.70 -1.16 -10.47
N PRO A 55 -21.85 -0.76 -11.06
CA PRO A 55 -22.34 0.61 -10.97
C PRO A 55 -22.51 1.04 -9.52
N TYR A 56 -22.15 2.27 -9.18
CA TYR A 56 -22.29 2.79 -7.81
C TYR A 56 -23.75 2.71 -7.32
N SER A 57 -24.72 2.83 -8.23
CA SER A 57 -26.15 2.64 -7.97
C SER A 57 -26.54 1.22 -7.51
N THR A 58 -25.69 0.23 -7.72
CA THR A 58 -25.90 -1.16 -7.27
C THR A 58 -25.27 -1.45 -5.91
N LEU A 59 -24.48 -0.53 -5.37
CA LEU A 59 -23.97 -0.65 -4.01
C LEU A 59 -25.11 -0.36 -3.05
N ARG A 60 -25.50 -1.39 -2.29
CA ARG A 60 -26.47 -1.24 -1.20
C ARG A 60 -25.92 -0.20 -0.23
N ARG A 61 -26.67 0.89 -0.03
CA ARG A 61 -26.38 1.87 1.03
C ARG A 61 -26.38 1.10 2.36
N ILE A 62 -25.21 1.06 3.00
CA ILE A 62 -25.04 0.53 4.37
C ILE A 62 -25.53 1.61 5.33
#